data_AF-A0A2D6MVM2-F1
#
_entry.id   AF-A0A2D6MVM2-F1
#
_cell.length_a   1.000
_cell.length_b   1.000
_cell.length_c   1.000
_cell.angle_alpha   90.00
_cell.angle_beta   90.00
_cell.angle_gamma   90.00
#
_symmetry.space_group_name_H-M   'P 1'
#
loop_
_entity.id
_entity.type
_entity.pdbx_description
1 polymer ?
#
loop_
_entity_poly.entity_id
_entity_poly.type
_entity_poly.pdbx_seq_one_letter_code
_entity_poly.pdbx_strand_id
1 'polypeptide(L)'
;MKKRDLSHDDPSKQAKAPSTRRGRRRFALGALSALSSAMFAMGCSTFGSAATDALTASADGAGGAMTQARLELLFSERVDAIEGPSGAIRTKVDGITLYLISDPKNDRMRIIAPFKLVGRVDPRVIPVLLEANFQNTRDARYAISEGVIYAAFLHPISSLTPELIGSALDQVVSLVKTFGTSFSGGALPLGAPRGAER
;
A
#
# COMPACT_ATOMS: atom_id res chain seq x y z
N MET A 1 -58.91 36.75 0.41
CA MET A 1 -59.22 37.26 1.77
C MET A 1 -59.57 36.10 2.70
N LYS A 2 -58.63 35.67 3.55
CA LYS A 2 -58.92 35.18 4.92
C LYS A 2 -57.60 35.16 5.70
N LYS A 3 -57.44 36.12 6.61
CA LYS A 3 -56.38 36.17 7.63
C LYS A 3 -56.75 35.25 8.80
N ARG A 4 -55.72 34.76 9.51
CA ARG A 4 -55.58 34.49 10.95
C ARG A 4 -54.18 33.86 11.09
N ASP A 5 -53.12 34.55 11.52
CA ASP A 5 -52.78 34.99 12.91
C ASP A 5 -52.90 33.82 13.90
N LEU A 6 -51.99 33.48 14.83
CA LEU A 6 -50.76 34.03 15.43
C LEU A 6 -50.21 32.84 16.28
N SER A 7 -48.95 32.43 16.12
CA SER A 7 -47.81 32.65 17.05
C SER A 7 -47.76 31.84 18.35
N HIS A 8 -46.51 31.50 18.72
CA HIS A 8 -45.96 31.14 20.04
C HIS A 8 -46.05 29.67 20.48
N ASP A 9 -44.92 28.98 20.41
CA ASP A 9 -44.38 28.23 21.56
C ASP A 9 -42.89 27.85 21.32
N ASP A 10 -42.00 28.57 21.99
CA ASP A 10 -40.62 28.22 22.38
C ASP A 10 -40.38 29.10 23.65
N PRO A 11 -39.54 28.79 24.66
CA PRO A 11 -38.52 27.75 24.74
C PRO A 11 -38.35 27.08 26.13
N SER A 12 -37.43 26.11 26.16
CA SER A 12 -36.57 25.74 27.30
C SER A 12 -37.12 24.82 28.41
N LYS A 13 -36.21 23.91 28.81
CA LYS A 13 -36.18 23.07 30.02
C LYS A 13 -36.76 21.66 29.90
N GLN A 14 -35.84 20.71 29.77
CA GLN A 14 -35.69 19.48 30.56
C GLN A 14 -34.51 18.70 29.95
N ALA A 15 -33.57 18.07 30.64
CA ALA A 15 -33.08 18.09 32.01
C ALA A 15 -31.69 17.40 31.92
N LYS A 16 -30.74 17.85 32.75
CA LYS A 16 -29.36 17.34 32.82
C LYS A 16 -29.23 16.46 34.06
N ALA A 17 -28.71 15.23 33.96
CA ALA A 17 -27.97 14.46 34.99
C ALA A 17 -27.75 12.98 34.56
N PRO A 18 -26.87 12.19 35.21
CA PRO A 18 -25.47 12.48 35.52
C PRO A 18 -24.51 11.33 35.13
N SER A 19 -23.21 11.62 35.20
CA SER A 19 -22.10 10.69 35.06
C SER A 19 -22.16 9.51 36.03
N THR A 20 -21.78 8.32 35.57
CA THR A 20 -21.26 7.27 36.45
C THR A 20 -19.89 6.78 35.97
N ARG A 21 -19.11 6.49 37.00
CA ARG A 21 -17.66 6.31 37.09
C ARG A 21 -17.41 4.80 37.32
N ARG A 22 -16.17 4.37 37.08
CA ARG A 22 -15.53 3.08 37.47
C ARG A 22 -15.41 2.09 36.31
N GLY A 23 -14.28 1.42 36.09
CA GLY A 23 -13.10 1.33 36.94
C GLY A 23 -11.89 0.75 36.20
N ARG A 24 -10.72 1.27 36.59
CA ARG A 24 -9.42 0.62 36.44
C ARG A 24 -9.47 -0.76 37.10
N ARG A 25 -8.93 -1.78 36.42
CA ARG A 25 -8.23 -2.88 37.09
C ARG A 25 -6.87 -3.07 36.42
N ARG A 26 -5.83 -2.80 37.21
CA ARG A 26 -4.46 -3.27 37.04
C ARG A 26 -4.35 -4.58 37.84
N PHE A 27 -3.67 -5.58 37.30
CA PHE A 27 -3.03 -6.71 38.00
C PHE A 27 -1.88 -7.14 37.08
N ALA A 28 -0.61 -6.83 37.37
CA ALA A 28 0.32 -7.53 38.28
C ALA A 28 0.57 -8.98 37.82
N LEU A 29 1.73 -9.31 37.22
CA LEU A 29 3.07 -9.59 37.79
C LEU A 29 3.20 -11.02 38.36
N GLY A 30 4.18 -11.77 37.85
CA GLY A 30 4.64 -13.09 38.32
C GLY A 30 5.29 -13.82 37.13
N ALA A 31 6.60 -13.79 36.87
CA ALA A 31 7.78 -14.10 37.69
C ALA A 31 7.93 -15.59 38.07
N LEU A 32 9.04 -16.14 37.55
CA LEU A 32 9.94 -17.13 38.14
C LEU A 32 9.83 -18.64 37.84
N SER A 33 11.00 -19.12 37.40
CA SER A 33 11.71 -20.36 37.75
C SER A 33 11.47 -21.61 36.90
N ALA A 34 12.41 -22.52 36.70
CA ALA A 34 13.89 -22.60 36.68
C ALA A 34 14.24 -24.10 36.49
N LEU A 35 15.49 -24.41 36.10
CA LEU A 35 16.17 -25.74 36.09
C LEU A 35 15.68 -26.75 35.02
N SER A 36 16.50 -27.59 34.38
CA SER A 36 17.84 -28.11 34.68
C SER A 36 18.49 -28.63 33.37
N SER A 37 19.74 -28.27 33.10
CA SER A 37 20.96 -29.11 33.10
C SER A 37 21.03 -30.27 32.09
N ALA A 38 22.00 -30.21 31.17
CA ALA A 38 22.98 -31.28 30.99
C ALA A 38 24.20 -30.76 30.20
N MET A 39 25.37 -30.90 30.82
CA MET A 39 26.69 -30.72 30.19
C MET A 39 27.03 -31.93 29.32
N PHE A 40 27.79 -31.74 28.25
CA PHE A 40 28.85 -32.69 27.88
C PHE A 40 29.92 -32.05 26.95
N ALA A 41 31.18 -32.23 27.38
CA ALA A 41 32.48 -32.25 26.70
C ALA A 41 32.70 -31.45 25.39
N MET A 42 33.65 -30.50 25.31
CA MET A 42 35.12 -30.64 25.39
C MET A 42 35.75 -31.33 24.15
N GLY A 43 36.42 -30.52 23.32
CA GLY A 43 37.59 -30.91 22.55
C GLY A 43 37.42 -31.07 21.03
N CYS A 44 37.77 -30.03 20.26
CA CYS A 44 38.79 -30.15 19.21
C CYS A 44 39.13 -28.74 18.69
N SER A 45 40.38 -28.34 18.86
CA SER A 45 40.95 -27.08 18.39
C SER A 45 41.40 -27.18 16.93
N THR A 46 41.23 -26.05 16.24
CA THR A 46 42.08 -25.52 15.15
C THR A 46 42.27 -26.36 13.89
N PHE A 47 41.56 -25.96 12.83
CA PHE A 47 42.18 -25.74 11.51
C PHE A 47 41.54 -24.50 10.88
N GLY A 48 42.37 -23.50 10.58
CA GLY A 48 41.95 -22.31 9.86
C GLY A 48 41.80 -22.56 8.36
N SER A 49 41.06 -21.69 7.69
CA SER A 49 41.52 -21.05 6.45
C SER A 49 40.53 -19.96 6.03
N ALA A 50 41.11 -18.79 5.76
CA ALA A 50 40.71 -17.75 4.82
C ALA A 50 39.22 -17.61 4.43
N ALA A 51 38.72 -16.41 4.73
CA ALA A 51 37.72 -15.72 3.94
C ALA A 51 37.98 -15.85 2.44
N THR A 52 37.01 -16.37 1.70
CA THR A 52 36.54 -15.87 0.41
C THR A 52 35.21 -16.59 0.10
N ASP A 53 34.13 -16.22 0.78
CA ASP A 53 32.81 -16.33 0.15
C ASP A 53 32.72 -15.18 -0.85
N ALA A 54 33.39 -15.39 -1.99
CA ALA A 54 33.11 -14.66 -3.21
C ALA A 54 31.70 -15.10 -3.62
N LEU A 55 30.74 -14.31 -3.14
CA LEU A 55 29.38 -14.25 -3.66
C LEU A 55 29.52 -14.15 -5.18
N THR A 56 29.33 -15.27 -5.85
CA THR A 56 29.11 -15.34 -7.28
C THR A 56 27.74 -14.71 -7.52
N ALA A 57 27.74 -13.38 -7.59
CA ALA A 57 26.70 -12.64 -8.26
C ALA A 57 26.77 -13.08 -9.72
N SER A 58 26.02 -14.13 -10.06
CA SER A 58 25.72 -14.45 -11.43
C SER A 58 24.99 -13.24 -12.01
N ALA A 59 25.75 -12.48 -12.80
CA ALA A 59 25.21 -11.48 -13.69
C ALA A 59 24.44 -12.21 -14.80
N ASP A 60 23.19 -12.58 -14.51
CA ASP A 60 22.23 -12.98 -15.54
C ASP A 60 21.78 -11.72 -16.28
N GLY A 61 22.54 -11.39 -17.32
CA GLY A 61 22.06 -10.58 -18.41
C GLY A 61 21.03 -11.35 -19.24
N ALA A 62 19.90 -10.69 -19.49
CA ALA A 62 18.97 -10.93 -20.58
C ALA A 62 18.28 -12.32 -20.65
N GLY A 63 17.02 -12.38 -20.19
CA GLY A 63 16.02 -13.35 -20.68
C GLY A 63 15.46 -14.36 -19.69
N GLY A 64 15.89 -14.35 -18.42
CA GLY A 64 15.31 -15.19 -17.37
C GLY A 64 13.95 -14.66 -16.90
N ALA A 65 13.06 -15.57 -16.47
CA ALA A 65 11.80 -15.19 -15.81
C ALA A 65 12.10 -14.31 -14.58
N MET A 66 11.32 -13.24 -14.39
CA MET A 66 11.53 -12.32 -13.28
C MET A 66 11.42 -13.06 -11.93
N THR A 67 12.39 -12.84 -11.05
CA THR A 67 12.38 -13.39 -9.68
C THR A 67 11.97 -12.30 -8.68
N GLN A 68 11.54 -12.69 -7.48
CA GLN A 68 11.21 -11.72 -6.42
C GLN A 68 12.42 -10.85 -6.06
N ALA A 69 13.59 -11.46 -5.86
CA ALA A 69 14.80 -10.73 -5.51
C ALA A 69 15.18 -9.71 -6.61
N ARG A 70 15.03 -10.11 -7.88
CA ARG A 70 15.29 -9.19 -9.01
C ARG A 70 14.28 -8.05 -9.08
N LEU A 71 13.00 -8.35 -8.87
CA LEU A 71 11.93 -7.35 -8.78
C LEU A 71 12.23 -6.33 -7.67
N GLU A 72 12.57 -6.80 -6.47
CA GLU A 72 12.84 -5.92 -5.32
C GLU A 72 14.06 -5.04 -5.54
N LEU A 73 15.12 -5.59 -6.15
CA LEU A 73 16.30 -4.83 -6.56
C LEU A 73 15.94 -3.72 -7.56
N LEU A 74 15.28 -4.09 -8.66
CA LEU A 74 14.85 -3.13 -9.70
C LEU A 74 13.89 -2.07 -9.15
N PHE A 75 13.05 -2.45 -8.18
CA PHE A 75 12.17 -1.52 -7.50
C PHE A 75 12.95 -0.56 -6.62
N SER A 76 13.94 -1.05 -5.86
CA SER A 76 14.80 -0.23 -5.00
C SER A 76 15.64 0.79 -5.77
N GLU A 77 16.04 0.48 -7.00
CA GLU A 77 16.77 1.41 -7.89
C GLU A 77 15.92 2.61 -8.32
N ARG A 78 14.59 2.54 -8.17
CA ARG A 78 13.64 3.56 -8.64
C ARG A 78 13.04 4.41 -7.52
N VAL A 79 13.33 4.10 -6.26
CA VAL A 79 12.75 4.79 -5.10
C VAL A 79 13.84 5.16 -4.10
N ASP A 80 13.64 6.25 -3.38
CA ASP A 80 14.67 6.80 -2.48
C ASP A 80 14.95 5.89 -1.27
N ALA A 81 13.92 5.18 -0.78
CA ALA A 81 14.02 4.31 0.37
C ALA A 81 13.00 3.18 0.31
N ILE A 82 13.40 2.01 0.81
CA ILE A 82 12.53 0.86 1.01
C ILE A 82 12.56 0.44 2.48
N GLU A 83 11.42 0.02 2.99
CA GLU A 83 11.25 -0.46 4.36
C GLU A 83 10.42 -1.74 4.37
N GLY A 84 10.66 -2.61 5.35
CA GLY A 84 9.90 -3.85 5.51
C GLY A 84 10.64 -5.09 4.98
N PRO A 85 10.06 -6.28 5.18
CA PRO A 85 10.66 -7.54 4.75
C PRO A 85 10.50 -7.76 3.24
N SER A 86 11.33 -8.63 2.68
CA SER A 86 11.16 -9.16 1.33
C SER A 86 9.75 -9.75 1.17
N GLY A 87 9.08 -9.43 0.06
CA GLY A 87 7.69 -9.81 -0.22
C GLY A 87 6.66 -8.76 0.20
N ALA A 88 7.01 -7.83 1.09
CA ALA A 88 6.12 -6.78 1.58
C ALA A 88 6.91 -5.51 1.88
N ILE A 89 7.28 -4.82 0.80
CA ILE A 89 8.05 -3.58 0.86
C ILE A 89 7.12 -2.39 0.93
N ARG A 90 7.43 -1.45 1.82
CA ARG A 90 6.86 -0.11 1.91
C ARG A 90 7.86 0.92 1.39
N THR A 91 7.36 1.90 0.66
CA THR A 91 8.15 3.06 0.23
C THR A 91 7.29 4.33 0.25
N LYS A 92 7.93 5.48 0.02
CA LYS A 92 7.25 6.76 -0.11
C LYS A 92 7.79 7.50 -1.33
N VAL A 93 6.90 7.88 -2.23
CA VAL A 93 7.23 8.63 -3.46
C VAL A 93 6.33 9.85 -3.49
N ASP A 94 6.92 11.05 -3.62
CA ASP A 94 6.19 12.34 -3.64
C ASP A 94 5.19 12.54 -2.49
N GLY A 95 5.55 12.06 -1.29
CA GLY A 95 4.66 12.14 -0.13
C GLY A 95 3.64 11.01 -0.02
N ILE A 96 3.45 10.20 -1.06
CA ILE A 96 2.47 9.12 -1.14
C ILE A 96 3.12 7.83 -0.63
N THR A 97 2.45 7.14 0.31
CA THR A 97 2.92 5.84 0.80
C THR A 97 2.48 4.74 -0.15
N LEU A 98 3.42 3.92 -0.61
CA LEU A 98 3.18 2.79 -1.49
C LEU A 98 3.65 1.49 -0.85
N TYR A 99 3.03 0.40 -1.27
CA TYR A 99 3.39 -0.95 -0.88
C TYR A 99 3.58 -1.80 -2.13
N LEU A 100 4.75 -2.44 -2.23
CA LEU A 100 5.00 -3.53 -3.15
C LEU A 100 4.80 -4.84 -2.38
N ILE A 101 3.78 -5.60 -2.77
CA ILE A 101 3.50 -6.91 -2.19
C ILE A 101 3.69 -7.95 -3.29
N SER A 102 4.58 -8.90 -3.06
CA SER A 102 4.91 -9.97 -3.99
C SER A 102 4.73 -11.34 -3.33
N ASP A 103 4.21 -12.28 -4.12
CA ASP A 103 3.99 -13.66 -3.74
C ASP A 103 4.37 -14.55 -4.93
N PRO A 104 5.62 -15.06 -4.97
CA PRO A 104 6.10 -15.90 -6.07
C PRO A 104 5.42 -17.26 -6.14
N LYS A 105 4.90 -17.77 -5.01
CA LYS A 105 4.23 -19.08 -4.99
C LYS A 105 2.93 -19.03 -5.79
N ASN A 106 2.24 -17.89 -5.74
CA ASN A 106 1.00 -17.67 -6.47
C ASN A 106 1.19 -16.84 -7.75
N ASP A 107 2.43 -16.52 -8.11
CA ASP A 107 2.80 -15.66 -9.24
C ASP A 107 2.04 -14.33 -9.24
N ARG A 108 2.10 -13.60 -8.12
CA ARG A 108 1.36 -12.33 -7.94
C ARG A 108 2.26 -11.24 -7.43
N MET A 109 2.19 -10.09 -8.06
CA MET A 109 2.72 -8.84 -7.56
C MET A 109 1.62 -7.78 -7.59
N ARG A 110 1.61 -6.93 -6.59
CA ARG A 110 0.79 -5.73 -6.57
C ARG A 110 1.58 -4.54 -6.04
N ILE A 111 1.42 -3.41 -6.69
CA ILE A 111 1.83 -2.10 -6.16
C ILE A 111 0.55 -1.38 -5.77
N ILE A 112 0.41 -1.05 -4.49
CA ILE A 112 -0.80 -0.41 -3.97
C ILE A 112 -0.46 0.86 -3.19
N ALA A 113 -1.32 1.86 -3.29
CA ALA A 113 -1.24 3.09 -2.52
C ALA A 113 -2.60 3.37 -1.89
N PRO A 114 -2.76 3.22 -0.56
CA PRO A 114 -3.93 3.72 0.15
C PRO A 114 -3.88 5.25 0.21
N PHE A 115 -4.98 5.93 -0.12
CA PHE A 115 -4.95 7.40 -0.15
C PHE A 115 -6.21 8.10 0.39
N LYS A 116 -7.38 7.44 0.45
CA LYS A 116 -8.60 8.02 1.04
C LYS A 116 -9.45 6.98 1.78
N LEU A 117 -10.21 7.44 2.78
CA LEU A 117 -11.28 6.65 3.38
C LEU A 117 -12.56 6.83 2.57
N VAL A 118 -13.22 5.73 2.21
CA VAL A 118 -14.48 5.73 1.45
C VAL A 118 -15.55 6.57 2.16
N GLY A 119 -15.66 6.43 3.49
CA GLY A 119 -16.62 7.20 4.29
C GLY A 119 -16.34 8.70 4.38
N ARG A 120 -15.21 9.18 3.83
CA ARG A 120 -14.84 10.61 3.76
C ARG A 120 -14.89 11.17 2.33
N VAL A 121 -15.40 10.40 1.38
CA VAL A 121 -15.58 10.80 -0.01
C VAL A 121 -17.09 10.86 -0.30
N ASP A 122 -17.50 11.81 -1.13
CA ASP A 122 -18.89 11.87 -1.60
C ASP A 122 -19.26 10.55 -2.30
N PRO A 123 -20.33 9.85 -1.90
CA PRO A 123 -20.72 8.58 -2.51
C PRO A 123 -20.92 8.63 -4.03
N ARG A 124 -21.24 9.82 -4.58
CA ARG A 124 -21.40 10.05 -6.03
C ARG A 124 -20.08 9.95 -6.80
N VAL A 125 -18.94 10.00 -6.12
CA VAL A 125 -17.61 9.82 -6.73
C VAL A 125 -17.33 8.34 -7.02
N ILE A 126 -17.95 7.40 -6.31
CA ILE A 126 -17.66 5.97 -6.49
C ILE A 126 -17.98 5.49 -7.92
N PRO A 127 -19.15 5.81 -8.53
CA PRO A 127 -19.39 5.52 -9.94
C PRO A 127 -18.35 6.15 -10.87
N VAL A 128 -17.89 7.36 -10.58
CA VAL A 128 -16.86 8.06 -11.38
C VAL A 128 -15.54 7.31 -11.35
N LEU A 129 -15.14 6.77 -10.19
CA LEU A 129 -13.93 5.93 -10.09
C LEU A 129 -14.06 4.64 -10.90
N LEU A 130 -15.24 4.02 -10.89
CA LEU A 130 -15.50 2.79 -11.65
C LEU A 130 -15.53 3.06 -13.17
N GLU A 131 -16.06 4.19 -13.60
CA GLU A 131 -16.02 4.61 -15.00
C GLU A 131 -14.59 4.98 -15.44
N ALA A 132 -13.84 5.69 -14.59
CA ALA A 132 -12.44 5.98 -14.82
C ALA A 132 -11.61 4.70 -14.96
N ASN A 133 -11.92 3.66 -14.17
CA ASN A 133 -11.28 2.35 -14.29
C ASN A 133 -11.39 1.77 -15.69
N PHE A 134 -12.49 2.05 -16.40
CA PHE A 134 -12.73 1.57 -17.75
C PHE A 134 -11.99 2.40 -18.81
N GLN A 135 -11.92 3.73 -18.66
CA GLN A 135 -11.43 4.62 -19.72
C GLN A 135 -10.02 5.18 -19.50
N ASN A 136 -9.67 5.55 -18.25
CA ASN A 136 -8.58 6.50 -17.95
C ASN A 136 -7.45 5.92 -17.11
N THR A 137 -7.67 4.82 -16.39
CA THR A 137 -6.68 4.30 -15.44
C THR A 137 -5.59 3.39 -16.03
N ARG A 138 -5.63 3.14 -17.35
CA ARG A 138 -4.66 2.31 -18.10
C ARG A 138 -4.56 0.88 -17.56
N ASP A 139 -3.51 0.53 -16.83
CA ASP A 139 -3.29 -0.80 -16.24
C ASP A 139 -3.50 -0.80 -14.72
N ALA A 140 -3.35 0.36 -14.07
CA ALA A 140 -3.68 0.52 -12.66
C ALA A 140 -5.20 0.68 -12.46
N ARG A 141 -5.73 0.39 -11.27
CA ARG A 141 -7.17 0.46 -10.97
C ARG A 141 -7.40 1.08 -9.60
N TYR A 142 -8.52 1.79 -9.45
CA TYR A 142 -9.08 2.12 -8.15
C TYR A 142 -9.77 0.89 -7.56
N ALA A 143 -9.49 0.59 -6.29
CA ALA A 143 -10.09 -0.49 -5.54
C ALA A 143 -10.49 -0.02 -4.14
N ILE A 144 -11.45 -0.72 -3.52
CA ILE A 144 -11.86 -0.47 -2.15
C ILE A 144 -11.61 -1.74 -1.33
N SER A 145 -10.95 -1.58 -0.19
CA SER A 145 -10.79 -2.65 0.80
C SER A 145 -10.86 -2.05 2.19
N GLU A 146 -11.60 -2.70 3.10
CA GLU A 146 -11.70 -2.28 4.51
C GLU A 146 -12.06 -0.79 4.72
N GLY A 147 -12.88 -0.23 3.83
CA GLY A 147 -13.28 1.18 3.88
C GLY A 147 -12.22 2.19 3.43
N VAL A 148 -11.10 1.72 2.86
CA VAL A 148 -10.03 2.54 2.26
C VAL A 148 -10.06 2.38 0.74
N ILE A 149 -9.88 3.49 0.03
CA ILE A 149 -9.66 3.54 -1.42
C ILE A 149 -8.17 3.42 -1.70
N TYR A 150 -7.85 2.50 -2.60
CA TYR A 150 -6.51 2.21 -3.08
C TYR A 150 -6.40 2.53 -4.56
N ALA A 151 -5.26 3.05 -4.97
CA ALA A 151 -4.77 2.86 -6.33
C ALA A 151 -3.94 1.57 -6.35
N ALA A 152 -4.21 0.67 -7.28
CA ALA A 152 -3.61 -0.65 -7.30
C ALA A 152 -3.21 -1.05 -8.73
N PHE A 153 -1.97 -1.48 -8.90
CA PHE A 153 -1.50 -2.16 -10.09
C PHE A 153 -1.24 -3.63 -9.73
N LEU A 154 -1.82 -4.57 -10.49
CA LEU A 154 -1.74 -6.00 -10.22
C LEU A 154 -1.15 -6.68 -11.45
N HIS A 155 -0.13 -7.53 -11.25
CA HIS A 155 0.54 -8.20 -12.35
C HIS A 155 1.17 -9.53 -11.89
N PRO A 156 1.23 -10.57 -12.73
CA PRO A 156 2.03 -11.75 -12.44
C PRO A 156 3.53 -11.41 -12.40
N ILE A 157 4.31 -12.08 -11.55
CA ILE A 157 5.75 -11.83 -11.49
C ILE A 157 6.41 -12.40 -12.76
N SER A 158 6.01 -13.58 -13.21
CA SER A 158 6.59 -14.32 -14.33
C SER A 158 6.69 -13.54 -15.65
N SER A 159 5.71 -12.67 -15.92
CA SER A 159 5.60 -11.87 -17.15
C SER A 159 6.07 -10.43 -16.99
N LEU A 160 6.59 -10.07 -15.83
CA LEU A 160 6.97 -8.70 -15.51
C LEU A 160 8.29 -8.32 -16.17
N THR A 161 8.34 -7.18 -16.85
CA THR A 161 9.58 -6.61 -17.40
C THR A 161 10.11 -5.46 -16.53
N PRO A 162 11.41 -5.14 -16.58
CA PRO A 162 11.98 -4.01 -15.82
C PRO A 162 11.33 -2.65 -16.12
N GLU A 163 10.87 -2.43 -17.34
CA GLU A 163 10.21 -1.20 -17.77
C GLU A 163 8.80 -1.09 -17.19
N LEU A 164 8.10 -2.22 -17.07
CA LEU A 164 6.77 -2.28 -16.47
C LEU A 164 6.78 -1.91 -14.99
N ILE A 165 7.86 -2.20 -14.25
CA ILE A 165 7.97 -1.82 -12.83
C ILE A 165 7.91 -0.29 -12.68
N GLY A 166 8.70 0.43 -13.49
CA GLY A 166 8.70 1.89 -13.48
C GLY A 166 7.35 2.47 -13.91
N SER A 167 6.81 1.95 -15.01
CA SER A 167 5.49 2.39 -15.49
C SER A 167 4.39 2.14 -14.46
N ALA A 168 4.41 0.99 -13.79
CA ALA A 168 3.44 0.66 -12.76
C ALA A 168 3.49 1.64 -11.57
N LEU A 169 4.70 2.00 -11.14
CA LEU A 169 4.89 2.99 -10.07
C LEU A 169 4.30 4.35 -10.47
N ASP A 170 4.65 4.83 -11.66
CA ASP A 170 4.17 6.12 -12.18
C ASP A 170 2.64 6.13 -12.33
N GLN A 171 2.05 5.02 -12.80
CA GLN A 171 0.61 4.88 -12.95
C GLN A 171 -0.11 4.94 -11.59
N VAL A 172 0.38 4.22 -10.58
CA VAL A 172 -0.22 4.22 -9.23
C VAL A 172 -0.11 5.60 -8.59
N VAL A 173 1.06 6.24 -8.67
CA VAL A 173 1.27 7.62 -8.17
C VAL A 173 0.36 8.61 -8.89
N SER A 174 0.22 8.49 -10.21
CA SER A 174 -0.65 9.35 -11.03
C SER A 174 -2.11 9.23 -10.64
N LEU A 175 -2.62 8.02 -10.38
CA LEU A 175 -3.99 7.83 -9.90
C LEU A 175 -4.27 8.52 -8.57
N VAL A 176 -3.29 8.54 -7.67
CA VAL A 176 -3.42 9.23 -6.38
C VAL A 176 -3.39 10.75 -6.58
N LYS A 177 -2.47 11.26 -7.41
CA LYS A 177 -2.32 12.70 -7.67
C LYS A 177 -3.49 13.32 -8.43
N THR A 178 -4.09 12.57 -9.37
CA THR A 178 -5.20 13.03 -10.21
C THR A 178 -6.58 12.77 -9.60
N PHE A 179 -6.62 12.18 -8.40
CA PHE A 179 -7.87 11.95 -7.70
C PHE A 179 -8.57 13.28 -7.38
N GLY A 180 -9.81 13.43 -7.86
CA GLY A 180 -10.60 14.65 -7.71
C GLY A 180 -10.49 15.63 -8.89
N THR A 181 -9.63 15.34 -9.87
CA THR A 181 -9.52 16.13 -11.11
C THR A 181 -9.79 15.23 -12.33
N SER A 182 -8.76 14.61 -12.90
CA SER A 182 -8.86 13.82 -14.13
C SER A 182 -9.00 12.31 -13.92
N PHE A 183 -8.74 11.81 -12.70
CA PHE A 183 -8.80 10.37 -12.37
C PHE A 183 -8.04 9.49 -13.38
N SER A 184 -6.86 9.95 -13.81
CA SER A 184 -6.09 9.37 -14.90
C SER A 184 -4.81 8.70 -14.40
N GLY A 185 -4.52 7.51 -14.94
CA GLY A 185 -3.30 6.75 -14.67
C GLY A 185 -2.08 7.27 -15.44
N GLY A 186 -2.20 8.36 -16.20
CA GLY A 186 -1.10 8.97 -16.93
C GLY A 186 -1.46 10.34 -17.52
N ALA A 187 -0.51 10.95 -18.22
CA ALA A 187 -0.67 12.29 -18.79
C ALA A 187 -1.66 12.37 -19.97
N LEU A 188 -1.98 11.24 -20.63
CA LEU A 188 -2.80 11.22 -21.85
C LEU A 188 -4.00 10.26 -21.71
N PRO A 189 -5.23 10.69 -22.03
CA PRO A 189 -6.39 9.82 -22.16
C PRO A 189 -6.22 8.81 -23.30
N LEU A 190 -6.82 7.62 -23.16
CA LEU A 190 -6.88 6.63 -24.23
C LEU A 190 -7.66 7.22 -25.42
N GLY A 191 -7.01 7.34 -26.58
CA GLY A 191 -7.64 7.87 -27.80
C GLY A 191 -7.45 9.37 -28.07
N ALA A 192 -6.68 10.09 -27.25
CA ALA A 192 -6.29 11.46 -27.61
C ALA A 192 -5.41 11.46 -28.88
N PRO A 193 -5.72 12.29 -29.90
CA PRO A 193 -4.91 12.35 -31.11
C PRO A 193 -3.48 12.78 -30.75
N ARG A 194 -2.49 11.94 -31.09
CA ARG A 194 -1.08 12.29 -30.98
C ARG A 194 -0.74 13.24 -32.13
N GLY A 195 -0.63 14.53 -31.83
CA GLY A 195 -0.10 15.52 -32.77
C GLY A 195 -0.99 16.74 -32.96
N ALA A 196 -0.81 17.74 -32.11
CA ALA A 196 -0.93 19.13 -32.52
C ALA A 196 0.35 19.84 -32.04
N GLU A 197 1.49 19.42 -32.59
CA GLU A 197 2.68 20.27 -32.57
C GLU A 197 2.33 21.53 -33.37
N ARG A 198 2.43 22.69 -32.69
CA ARG A 198 2.52 24.01 -33.31
C ARG A 198 3.81 24.63 -32.83
#